data_AF-A0A154BRS8-F1
#
_entry.id   AF-A0A154BRS8-F1
#
_cell.length_a   1.000
_cell.length_b   1.000
_cell.length_c   1.000
_cell.angle_alpha   90.00
_cell.angle_beta   90.00
_cell.angle_gamma   90.00
#
_symmetry.space_group_name_H-M   'P 1'
#
loop_
_entity.id
_entity.type
_entity.pdbx_description
1 polymer ?
#
loop_
_entity_poly.entity_id
_entity_poly.type
_entity_poly.pdbx_seq_one_letter_code
_entity_poly.pdbx_strand_id
1 'polypeptide(L)'
;MVRYCLRKFLSGVILIAFLFLSGNPSATASQFTKKLDNDTKIMPPGFIVATWSEIPKFKKGTVVTLNMYGEVLEGTLADDVNLPYETGTTQNVVKPTAMSYAPPPILFMPTYVDPMPKNRLLPFKGGTKVIFNDRGEAINGTLNGSDHNIVLNATNHIGVSGGEISFHQNGIPARCTLADNSYFRPVGWSQILTENITDITAYSGFIEFMAGKPVLLNEKGEVIKGTLNKDTKLRSLRTFLIGNFEIETKAFEAGTEVEFDEKGIAAKVSK
;
A
#
# COMPACT_ATOMS: atom_id res chain seq x y z
N MET A 1 -53.25 -3.50 38.05
CA MET A 1 -51.82 -3.36 38.39
C MET A 1 -50.85 -3.88 37.32
N VAL A 2 -51.22 -4.90 36.53
CA VAL A 2 -50.32 -5.54 35.54
C VAL A 2 -50.02 -4.68 34.29
N ARG A 3 -50.94 -3.80 33.87
CA ARG A 3 -50.78 -2.97 32.65
C ARG A 3 -49.79 -1.79 32.78
N TYR A 4 -49.48 -1.34 34.00
CA TYR A 4 -48.59 -0.19 34.21
C TYR A 4 -47.10 -0.58 34.24
N CYS A 5 -46.78 -1.81 34.66
CA CYS A 5 -45.39 -2.33 34.64
C CYS A 5 -44.92 -2.65 33.22
N LEU A 6 -45.79 -3.16 32.34
CA LEU A 6 -45.42 -3.51 30.96
C LEU A 6 -45.01 -2.28 30.13
N ARG A 7 -45.65 -1.13 30.36
CA ARG A 7 -45.42 0.11 29.61
C ARG A 7 -44.08 0.79 29.96
N LYS A 8 -43.64 0.65 31.22
CA LYS A 8 -42.31 1.12 31.68
C LYS A 8 -41.18 0.20 31.22
N PHE A 9 -41.42 -1.11 31.15
CA PHE A 9 -40.46 -2.06 30.60
C PHE A 9 -40.27 -1.88 29.08
N LEU A 10 -41.36 -1.70 28.31
CA LEU A 10 -41.26 -1.46 26.87
C LEU A 10 -40.55 -0.13 26.53
N SER A 11 -40.80 0.94 27.30
CA SER A 11 -40.14 2.23 27.07
C SER A 11 -38.65 2.20 27.43
N GLY A 12 -38.26 1.42 28.44
CA GLY A 12 -36.84 1.26 28.83
C GLY A 12 -36.05 0.43 27.82
N VAL A 13 -36.63 -0.63 27.27
CA VAL A 13 -35.98 -1.48 26.26
C VAL A 13 -35.81 -0.73 24.92
N ILE A 14 -36.76 0.12 24.54
CA ILE A 14 -36.66 0.96 23.32
C ILE A 14 -35.57 2.03 23.47
N LEU A 15 -35.42 2.63 24.66
CA LEU A 15 -34.37 3.64 24.91
C LEU A 15 -32.96 3.01 24.91
N ILE A 16 -32.82 1.80 25.45
CA ILE A 16 -31.56 1.05 25.45
C ILE A 16 -31.20 0.58 24.03
N ALA A 17 -32.17 0.12 23.24
CA ALA A 17 -31.95 -0.22 21.83
C ALA A 17 -31.49 0.99 21.00
N PHE A 18 -32.02 2.19 21.26
CA PHE A 18 -31.58 3.43 20.60
C PHE A 18 -30.14 3.84 20.96
N LEU A 19 -29.68 3.53 22.17
CA LEU A 19 -28.30 3.79 22.61
C LEU A 19 -27.31 2.74 22.07
N PHE A 20 -27.76 1.51 21.81
CA PHE A 20 -26.93 0.48 21.14
C PHE A 20 -26.91 0.61 19.61
N LEU A 21 -27.89 1.27 18.99
CA LEU A 21 -27.93 1.55 17.54
C LEU A 21 -27.21 2.86 17.15
N SER A 22 -26.75 3.65 18.11
CA SER A 22 -26.00 4.91 17.89
C SER A 22 -24.50 4.80 18.22
N GLY A 23 -24.02 3.62 18.62
CA GLY A 23 -22.62 3.35 18.95
C GLY A 23 -21.79 2.94 17.73
N ASN A 24 -21.48 3.91 16.88
CA ASN A 24 -20.21 4.11 16.17
C ASN A 24 -20.47 5.05 14.99
N PRO A 25 -20.52 6.38 15.19
CA PRO A 25 -19.95 7.21 14.17
C PRO A 25 -18.48 6.81 14.15
N SER A 26 -18.07 6.04 13.14
CA SER A 26 -16.74 6.25 12.61
C SER A 26 -16.79 7.68 12.09
N ALA A 27 -16.61 8.63 13.00
CA ALA A 27 -16.50 10.03 12.70
C ALA A 27 -15.20 10.10 11.92
N THR A 28 -15.31 10.03 10.59
CA THR A 28 -14.22 10.40 9.72
C THR A 28 -13.88 11.82 10.14
N ALA A 29 -12.81 11.97 10.92
CA ALA A 29 -12.38 13.24 11.43
C ALA A 29 -12.35 14.21 10.25
N SER A 30 -13.02 15.36 10.40
CA SER A 30 -13.19 16.32 9.31
C SER A 30 -11.82 16.68 8.74
N GLN A 31 -11.51 16.13 7.57
CA GLN A 31 -10.32 16.51 6.82
C GLN A 31 -10.56 17.90 6.26
N PHE A 32 -9.54 18.74 6.29
CA PHE A 32 -9.63 20.05 5.67
C PHE A 32 -8.42 20.32 4.80
N THR A 33 -8.62 21.12 3.77
CA THR A 33 -7.59 21.45 2.80
C THR A 33 -7.04 22.85 3.06
N LYS A 34 -5.74 23.03 2.85
CA LYS A 34 -5.07 24.32 2.97
C LYS A 34 -4.16 24.54 1.78
N LYS A 35 -4.36 25.67 1.07
CA LYS A 35 -3.39 26.14 0.08
C LYS A 35 -2.21 26.77 0.83
N LEU A 36 -1.00 26.42 0.43
CA LEU A 36 0.22 26.91 1.08
C LEU A 36 0.71 28.19 0.42
N ASP A 37 0.88 29.26 1.20
CA ASP A 37 1.44 30.53 0.71
C ASP A 37 2.97 30.51 0.61
N ASN A 38 3.62 29.63 1.39
CA ASN A 38 5.06 29.42 1.43
C ASN A 38 5.37 27.92 1.45
N ASP A 39 6.62 27.54 1.12
CA ASP A 39 7.06 26.17 1.36
C ASP A 39 7.02 25.92 2.87
N THR A 40 6.24 24.93 3.30
CA THR A 40 5.86 24.77 4.70
C THR A 40 6.22 23.37 5.19
N LYS A 41 6.93 23.27 6.32
CA LYS A 41 7.15 22.00 7.02
C LYS A 41 5.90 21.62 7.80
N ILE A 42 5.34 20.44 7.54
CA ILE A 42 4.13 19.94 8.18
C ILE A 42 4.36 18.48 8.58
N MET A 43 4.01 18.13 9.81
CA MET A 43 4.22 16.78 10.35
C MET A 43 3.23 15.78 9.76
N PRO A 44 3.66 14.59 9.31
CA PRO A 44 2.76 13.45 9.08
C PRO A 44 2.22 12.90 10.42
N PRO A 45 1.15 12.09 10.41
CA PRO A 45 0.67 11.40 11.61
C PRO A 45 1.72 10.50 12.28
N GLY A 46 1.51 10.10 13.53
CA GLY A 46 2.26 9.02 14.19
C GLY A 46 3.62 9.37 14.79
N PHE A 47 4.10 10.61 14.65
CA PHE A 47 5.35 11.06 15.27
C PHE A 47 5.17 11.38 16.77
N ILE A 48 5.97 10.76 17.65
CA ILE A 48 6.10 11.19 19.07
C ILE A 48 7.25 12.19 19.24
N VAL A 49 8.33 12.02 18.47
CA VAL A 49 9.53 12.86 18.49
C VAL A 49 9.93 13.11 17.04
N ALA A 50 10.23 14.37 16.70
CA ALA A 50 10.71 14.75 15.39
C ALA A 50 11.77 15.84 15.50
N THR A 51 12.84 15.72 14.72
CA THR A 51 13.78 16.80 14.50
C THR A 51 13.33 17.68 13.33
N TRP A 52 13.74 18.95 13.31
CA TRP A 52 13.37 19.86 12.23
C TRP A 52 13.76 19.36 10.83
N SER A 53 14.85 18.58 10.74
CA SER A 53 15.31 17.92 9.52
C SER A 53 14.38 16.80 9.02
N GLU A 54 13.67 16.12 9.91
CA GLU A 54 12.81 14.97 9.59
C GLU A 54 11.41 15.38 9.13
N ILE A 55 10.98 16.62 9.40
CA ILE A 55 9.66 17.10 8.98
C ILE A 55 9.68 17.38 7.47
N PRO A 56 8.86 16.70 6.64
CA PRO A 56 8.81 16.97 5.22
C PRO A 56 8.33 18.40 4.95
N LYS A 57 8.88 19.00 3.88
CA LYS A 57 8.50 20.34 3.42
C LYS A 57 7.57 20.20 2.23
N PHE A 58 6.46 20.93 2.24
CA PHE A 58 5.45 20.93 1.20
C PHE A 58 5.48 22.22 0.40
N LYS A 59 5.25 22.10 -0.90
CA LYS A 59 5.50 23.13 -1.91
C LYS A 59 4.48 24.27 -1.86
N LYS A 60 4.96 25.51 -1.89
CA LYS A 60 4.13 26.72 -2.01
C LYS A 60 3.23 26.65 -3.24
N GLY A 61 2.06 27.25 -3.14
CA GLY A 61 1.05 27.28 -4.18
C GLY A 61 0.28 25.96 -4.35
N THR A 62 0.67 24.89 -3.65
CA THR A 62 -0.04 23.60 -3.67
C THR A 62 -0.99 23.46 -2.49
N VAL A 63 -1.92 22.51 -2.59
CA VAL A 63 -2.88 22.19 -1.53
C VAL A 63 -2.38 20.99 -0.74
N VAL A 64 -2.49 21.07 0.58
CA VAL A 64 -2.34 19.93 1.48
C VAL A 64 -3.69 19.53 2.06
N THR A 65 -3.88 18.23 2.29
CA THR A 65 -4.99 17.68 3.07
C THR A 65 -4.49 17.41 4.47
N LEU A 66 -5.17 17.96 5.48
CA LEU A 66 -4.80 17.83 6.88
C LEU A 66 -5.87 17.04 7.63
N ASN A 67 -5.45 16.30 8.66
CA ASN A 67 -6.37 15.76 9.65
C ASN A 67 -6.77 16.84 10.68
N MET A 68 -7.65 16.48 11.62
CA MET A 68 -8.14 17.41 12.65
C MET A 68 -7.06 17.96 13.60
N TYR A 69 -5.87 17.35 13.62
CA TYR A 69 -4.72 17.77 14.43
C TYR A 69 -3.74 18.68 13.66
N GLY A 70 -4.03 18.95 12.38
CA GLY A 70 -3.14 19.71 11.51
C GLY A 70 -1.96 18.92 10.96
N GLU A 71 -1.99 17.58 11.07
CA GLU A 71 -1.00 16.69 10.48
C GLU A 71 -1.36 16.43 9.01
N VAL A 72 -0.34 16.30 8.15
CA VAL A 72 -0.52 16.14 6.70
C VAL A 72 -0.83 14.70 6.32
N LEU A 73 -1.97 14.52 5.64
CA LEU A 73 -2.37 13.25 5.04
C LEU A 73 -1.94 13.15 3.57
N GLU A 74 -1.90 14.29 2.87
CA GLU A 74 -1.56 14.37 1.46
C GLU A 74 -0.98 15.75 1.13
N GLY A 75 0.02 15.80 0.26
CA GLY A 75 0.57 17.06 -0.22
C GLY A 75 1.62 16.90 -1.31
N THR A 76 2.02 18.01 -1.94
CA THR A 76 3.15 18.01 -2.89
C THR A 76 4.44 18.37 -2.16
N LEU A 77 5.45 17.51 -2.22
CA LEU A 77 6.75 17.75 -1.61
C LEU A 77 7.45 18.93 -2.27
N ALA A 78 8.14 19.76 -1.48
CA ALA A 78 8.97 20.85 -1.99
C ALA A 78 10.34 20.35 -2.47
N ASP A 79 10.93 19.44 -1.69
CA ASP A 79 12.29 18.90 -1.87
C ASP A 79 12.25 17.36 -1.91
N ASP A 80 13.29 16.74 -2.45
CA ASP A 80 13.52 15.30 -2.28
C ASP A 80 13.70 14.99 -0.78
N VAL A 81 13.05 13.93 -0.28
CA VAL A 81 13.09 13.58 1.14
C VAL A 81 12.98 12.07 1.35
N ASN A 82 13.76 11.56 2.30
CA ASN A 82 13.64 10.18 2.76
C ASN A 82 12.47 10.07 3.74
N LEU A 83 11.45 9.29 3.39
CA LEU A 83 10.26 9.09 4.21
C LEU A 83 10.10 7.61 4.57
N PRO A 84 9.56 7.30 5.75
CA PRO A 84 9.12 5.96 6.06
C PRO A 84 8.03 5.54 5.05
N TYR A 85 8.02 4.27 4.66
CA TYR A 85 6.99 3.69 3.79
C TYR A 85 6.17 2.64 4.54
N GLU A 86 4.98 2.32 4.03
CA GLU A 86 4.05 1.37 4.64
C GLU A 86 4.69 -0.01 4.86
N THR A 87 4.71 -0.46 6.12
CA THR A 87 5.38 -1.72 6.51
C THR A 87 4.44 -2.84 6.92
N GLY A 88 3.13 -2.60 6.90
CA GLY A 88 2.12 -3.51 7.40
C GLY A 88 1.72 -3.24 8.85
N THR A 89 0.61 -3.84 9.28
CA THR A 89 -0.06 -3.60 10.56
C THR A 89 0.67 -4.09 11.82
N THR A 90 1.90 -4.62 11.71
CA THR A 90 2.63 -5.19 12.86
C THR A 90 3.34 -4.17 13.74
N GLN A 91 3.36 -2.89 13.37
CA GLN A 91 3.68 -1.85 14.35
C GLN A 91 2.43 -1.56 15.17
N ASN A 92 2.42 -1.98 16.43
CA ASN A 92 1.39 -1.57 17.40
C ASN A 92 1.14 -0.08 17.22
N VAL A 93 -0.10 0.27 16.84
CA VAL A 93 -0.53 1.64 16.62
C VAL A 93 -0.09 2.48 17.81
N VAL A 94 0.97 3.26 17.63
CA VAL A 94 1.28 4.36 18.54
C VAL A 94 0.21 5.39 18.25
N LYS A 95 -0.92 5.26 18.93
CA LYS A 95 -1.96 6.28 18.89
C LYS A 95 -1.30 7.59 19.34
N PRO A 96 -1.46 8.69 18.58
CA PRO A 96 -1.07 10.00 19.08
C PRO A 96 -1.69 10.22 20.46
N THR A 97 -0.87 10.65 21.40
CA THR A 97 -1.30 11.21 22.67
C THR A 97 -2.14 12.46 22.39
N ALA A 98 -3.43 12.26 22.13
CA ALA A 98 -4.41 13.22 22.58
C ALA A 98 -4.18 13.36 24.10
N MET A 99 -3.47 14.43 24.48
CA MET A 99 -3.24 14.81 25.87
C MET A 99 -4.58 14.81 26.60
N SER A 100 -4.88 13.75 27.35
CA SER A 100 -5.65 13.94 28.57
C SER A 100 -4.73 14.72 29.50
N TYR A 101 -5.19 15.90 29.93
CA TYR A 101 -4.58 16.69 31.00
C TYR A 101 -4.63 15.89 32.31
N ALA A 102 -3.77 14.88 32.45
CA ALA A 102 -3.55 14.13 33.67
C ALA A 102 -2.03 14.01 33.86
N PRO A 103 -1.51 14.22 35.09
CA PRO A 103 -0.07 14.12 35.35
C PRO A 103 0.44 12.71 35.00
N PRO A 104 1.69 12.59 34.51
CA PRO A 104 2.13 11.39 33.83
C PRO A 104 2.17 10.19 34.79
N PRO A 105 1.43 9.09 34.53
CA PRO A 105 1.75 7.83 35.14
C PRO A 105 3.06 7.31 34.51
N ILE A 106 3.91 6.76 35.36
CA ILE A 106 5.22 6.16 35.06
C ILE A 106 5.14 5.32 33.78
N LEU A 107 5.95 5.67 32.77
CA LEU A 107 6.13 4.90 31.54
C LEU A 107 6.75 3.55 31.85
N PHE A 108 5.93 2.50 31.96
CA PHE A 108 6.41 1.12 31.82
C PHE A 108 6.56 0.81 30.34
N MET A 109 7.81 0.83 29.85
CA MET A 109 8.14 0.27 28.54
C MET A 109 8.19 -1.26 28.64
N PRO A 110 7.29 -2.02 28.00
CA PRO A 110 7.46 -3.46 27.90
C PRO A 110 8.70 -3.74 27.05
N THR A 111 9.70 -4.37 27.68
CA THR A 111 10.90 -4.89 27.05
C THR A 111 10.55 -6.14 26.25
N TYR A 112 9.92 -5.96 25.10
CA TYR A 112 10.08 -6.87 23.99
C TYR A 112 10.52 -6.02 22.80
N VAL A 113 11.83 -5.84 22.70
CA VAL A 113 12.46 -5.09 21.64
C VAL A 113 12.48 -6.03 20.44
N ASP A 114 11.50 -5.88 19.54
CA ASP A 114 11.70 -6.22 18.14
C ASP A 114 13.08 -5.63 17.74
N PRO A 115 14.06 -6.40 17.25
CA PRO A 115 15.45 -5.97 17.14
C PRO A 115 15.59 -4.75 16.22
N MET A 116 15.46 -3.56 16.81
CA MET A 116 15.41 -2.24 16.19
C MET A 116 14.36 -2.09 15.07
N PRO A 117 13.41 -1.15 15.16
CA PRO A 117 12.75 -0.67 13.95
C PRO A 117 13.85 -0.09 13.05
N LYS A 118 14.30 -0.85 12.05
CA LYS A 118 15.19 -0.32 11.03
C LYS A 118 14.38 0.77 10.32
N ASN A 119 14.88 2.00 10.33
CA ASN A 119 14.29 3.09 9.56
C ASN A 119 14.24 2.66 8.08
N ARG A 120 13.06 2.18 7.66
CA ARG A 120 12.75 1.74 6.32
C ARG A 120 12.37 2.97 5.52
N LEU A 121 13.38 3.66 5.02
CA LEU A 121 13.21 4.91 4.29
C LEU A 121 13.29 4.67 2.79
N LEU A 122 12.45 5.38 2.05
CA LEU A 122 12.57 5.51 0.61
C LEU A 122 12.72 6.99 0.23
N PRO A 123 13.49 7.32 -0.81
CA PRO A 123 13.68 8.68 -1.24
C PRO A 123 12.54 9.14 -2.15
N PHE A 124 11.61 9.91 -1.61
CA PHE A 124 10.52 10.50 -2.38
C PHE A 124 10.97 11.77 -3.10
N LYS A 125 10.50 11.93 -4.33
CA LYS A 125 10.87 13.00 -5.24
C LYS A 125 10.14 14.30 -4.94
N GLY A 126 10.88 15.39 -4.80
CA GLY A 126 10.37 16.74 -4.70
C GLY A 126 9.54 17.15 -5.92
N GLY A 127 8.54 18.00 -5.70
CA GLY A 127 7.59 18.43 -6.71
C GLY A 127 6.52 17.39 -7.06
N THR A 128 6.49 16.23 -6.40
CA THR A 128 5.47 15.19 -6.59
C THR A 128 4.58 15.05 -5.36
N LYS A 129 3.39 14.47 -5.56
CA LYS A 129 2.43 14.20 -4.49
C LYS A 129 2.87 13.00 -3.66
N VAL A 130 2.66 13.06 -2.35
CA VAL A 130 2.79 11.95 -1.40
C VAL A 130 1.51 11.83 -0.57
N ILE A 131 1.15 10.61 -0.21
CA ILE A 131 0.01 10.28 0.68
C ILE A 131 0.53 9.45 1.85
N PHE A 132 0.08 9.76 3.06
CA PHE A 132 0.46 9.10 4.30
C PHE A 132 -0.68 8.28 4.90
N ASN A 133 -0.36 7.20 5.61
CA ASN A 133 -1.28 6.53 6.52
C ASN A 133 -1.35 7.26 7.87
N ASP A 134 -2.14 6.72 8.81
CA ASP A 134 -2.32 7.25 10.17
C ASP A 134 -1.09 7.06 11.09
N ARG A 135 -0.04 6.40 10.59
CA ARG A 135 1.27 6.23 11.25
C ARG A 135 2.36 7.10 10.65
N GLY A 136 2.03 7.93 9.65
CA GLY A 136 3.00 8.80 8.98
C GLY A 136 3.89 8.08 7.97
N GLU A 137 3.57 6.84 7.62
CA GLU A 137 4.25 6.09 6.56
C GLU A 137 3.64 6.47 5.20
N ALA A 138 4.48 6.69 4.20
CA ALA A 138 4.05 6.95 2.84
C ALA A 138 3.43 5.69 2.22
N ILE A 139 2.17 5.79 1.79
CA ILE A 139 1.41 4.73 1.10
C ILE A 139 1.34 4.95 -0.42
N ASN A 140 1.66 6.15 -0.88
CA ASN A 140 1.70 6.52 -2.30
C ASN A 140 2.66 7.69 -2.53
N GLY A 141 3.41 7.66 -3.63
CA GLY A 141 4.17 8.82 -4.10
C GLY A 141 5.03 8.50 -5.30
N THR A 142 6.06 9.31 -5.53
CA THR A 142 7.07 9.07 -6.58
C THR A 142 8.45 8.98 -5.96
N LEU A 143 9.20 7.93 -6.26
CA LEU A 143 10.59 7.76 -5.84
C LEU A 143 11.55 8.56 -6.73
N ASN A 144 12.65 9.04 -6.15
CA ASN A 144 13.77 9.56 -6.93
C ASN A 144 14.60 8.41 -7.51
N GLY A 145 15.42 8.71 -8.53
CA GLY A 145 15.90 7.75 -9.52
C GLY A 145 16.87 6.64 -9.06
N SER A 146 17.14 6.48 -7.77
CA SER A 146 18.06 5.44 -7.27
C SER A 146 17.32 4.15 -6.90
N ASP A 147 17.98 3.03 -7.15
CA ASP A 147 17.44 1.70 -6.85
C ASP A 147 17.48 1.41 -5.34
N HIS A 148 16.39 0.82 -4.83
CA HIS A 148 16.22 0.49 -3.42
C HIS A 148 15.60 -0.89 -3.25
N ASN A 149 15.98 -1.57 -2.18
CA ASN A 149 15.37 -2.84 -1.81
C ASN A 149 14.28 -2.62 -0.76
N ILE A 150 13.06 -3.05 -1.09
CA ILE A 150 11.95 -3.15 -0.15
C ILE A 150 11.92 -4.58 0.38
N VAL A 151 12.10 -4.73 1.69
CA VAL A 151 12.11 -6.04 2.35
C VAL A 151 10.67 -6.54 2.46
N LEU A 152 10.37 -7.67 1.82
CA LEU A 152 9.05 -8.30 1.87
C LEU A 152 8.93 -9.24 3.08
N ASN A 153 10.01 -9.96 3.40
CA ASN A 153 10.11 -10.83 4.57
C ASN A 153 11.59 -11.12 4.89
N ALA A 154 11.85 -12.01 5.86
CA ALA A 154 13.20 -12.34 6.31
C ALA A 154 14.14 -12.88 5.21
N THR A 155 13.61 -13.44 4.13
CA THR A 155 14.39 -14.08 3.07
C THR A 155 14.19 -13.46 1.69
N ASN A 156 13.31 -12.46 1.55
CA ASN A 156 12.94 -11.92 0.25
C ASN A 156 12.77 -10.40 0.24
N HIS A 157 13.10 -9.81 -0.91
CA HIS A 157 12.98 -8.38 -1.17
C HIS A 157 12.57 -8.14 -2.63
N ILE A 158 12.14 -6.92 -2.91
CA ILE A 158 11.92 -6.42 -4.27
C ILE A 158 12.82 -5.20 -4.50
N GLY A 159 13.58 -5.23 -5.60
CA GLY A 159 14.34 -4.09 -6.08
C GLY A 159 13.43 -3.14 -6.85
N VAL A 160 13.31 -1.91 -6.37
CA VAL A 160 12.50 -0.85 -6.98
C VAL A 160 13.38 0.30 -7.46
N SER A 161 13.05 0.85 -8.62
CA SER A 161 13.70 2.03 -9.20
C SER A 161 12.82 3.28 -9.07
N GLY A 162 13.34 4.42 -9.52
CA GLY A 162 12.60 5.68 -9.54
C GLY A 162 11.30 5.59 -10.36
N GLY A 163 10.23 6.20 -9.84
CA GLY A 163 8.92 6.16 -10.47
C GLY A 163 7.80 6.16 -9.44
N GLU A 164 6.55 6.01 -9.91
CA GLU A 164 5.41 5.89 -9.01
C GLU A 164 5.53 4.64 -8.13
N ILE A 165 5.18 4.80 -6.85
CA ILE A 165 5.08 3.71 -5.90
C ILE A 165 3.80 3.84 -5.08
N SER A 166 3.19 2.69 -4.79
CA SER A 166 2.12 2.59 -3.81
C SER A 166 2.19 1.26 -3.07
N PHE A 167 1.55 1.21 -1.91
CA PHE A 167 1.59 0.05 -1.01
C PHE A 167 0.19 -0.44 -0.65
N HIS A 168 0.07 -1.75 -0.49
CA HIS A 168 -1.04 -2.38 0.25
C HIS A 168 -0.87 -2.15 1.74
N GLN A 169 -1.96 -2.26 2.51
CA GLN A 169 -1.95 -2.09 3.97
C GLN A 169 -1.07 -3.10 4.72
N ASN A 170 -0.61 -4.15 4.07
CA ASN A 170 0.29 -5.16 4.63
C ASN A 170 1.77 -4.91 4.29
N GLY A 171 2.10 -3.78 3.66
CA GLY A 171 3.46 -3.39 3.32
C GLY A 171 3.99 -3.96 1.99
N ILE A 172 3.21 -4.76 1.27
CA ILE A 172 3.57 -5.20 -0.07
C ILE A 172 3.37 -4.03 -1.06
N PRO A 173 4.34 -3.72 -1.94
CA PRO A 173 4.12 -2.74 -2.99
C PRO A 173 2.93 -3.14 -3.88
N ALA A 174 1.95 -2.26 -4.04
CA ALA A 174 0.83 -2.45 -4.96
C ALA A 174 1.22 -2.08 -6.40
N ARG A 175 2.06 -1.06 -6.55
CA ARG A 175 2.65 -0.60 -7.81
C ARG A 175 4.08 -0.16 -7.55
N CYS A 176 5.01 -0.55 -8.42
CA CYS A 176 6.38 -0.03 -8.42
C CYS A 176 7.04 -0.24 -9.79
N THR A 177 8.14 0.46 -10.05
CA THR A 177 9.00 0.19 -11.22
C THR A 177 10.13 -0.73 -10.77
N LEU A 178 10.38 -1.81 -11.51
CA LEU A 178 11.43 -2.78 -11.16
C LEU A 178 12.83 -2.18 -11.39
N ALA A 179 13.74 -2.41 -10.46
CA ALA A 179 15.17 -2.10 -10.64
C ALA A 179 15.85 -3.12 -11.57
N ASP A 180 15.59 -4.40 -11.34
CA ASP A 180 16.18 -5.52 -12.08
C ASP A 180 15.13 -6.39 -12.76
N ASN A 181 15.56 -7.15 -13.77
CA ASN A 181 14.75 -8.24 -14.29
C ASN A 181 14.50 -9.23 -13.16
N SER A 182 13.24 -9.45 -12.81
CA SER A 182 12.89 -10.07 -11.54
C SER A 182 11.85 -11.17 -11.74
N TYR A 183 12.03 -12.27 -11.03
CA TYR A 183 11.14 -13.42 -11.11
C TYR A 183 10.00 -13.27 -10.10
N PHE A 184 8.76 -13.26 -10.59
CA PHE A 184 7.56 -13.23 -9.76
C PHE A 184 6.60 -14.35 -10.11
N ARG A 185 5.74 -14.71 -9.14
CA ARG A 185 4.56 -15.51 -9.42
C ARG A 185 3.42 -14.59 -9.87
N PRO A 186 2.80 -14.82 -11.04
CA PRO A 186 1.56 -14.14 -11.39
C PRO A 186 0.38 -14.71 -10.59
N VAL A 187 -0.76 -14.02 -10.65
CA VAL A 187 -2.03 -14.62 -10.23
C VAL A 187 -2.25 -15.93 -10.99
N GLY A 188 -2.65 -16.99 -10.28
CA GLY A 188 -2.89 -18.32 -10.86
C GLY A 188 -1.63 -19.10 -11.28
N TRP A 189 -0.44 -18.72 -10.80
CA TRP A 189 0.85 -19.37 -11.09
C TRP A 189 0.87 -20.90 -10.94
N SER A 190 0.03 -21.46 -10.05
CA SER A 190 -0.04 -22.91 -9.82
C SER A 190 -0.54 -23.70 -11.03
N GLN A 191 -1.12 -23.02 -12.02
CA GLN A 191 -1.59 -23.61 -13.27
C GLN A 191 -0.52 -23.64 -14.37
N ILE A 192 0.66 -23.04 -14.16
CA ILE A 192 1.74 -22.91 -15.15
C ILE A 192 3.09 -23.45 -14.65
N LEU A 193 3.06 -24.39 -13.70
CA LEU A 193 4.26 -24.90 -13.00
C LEU A 193 5.35 -25.43 -13.93
N THR A 194 4.96 -26.03 -15.05
CA THR A 194 5.86 -26.71 -15.98
C THR A 194 5.99 -26.02 -17.34
N GLU A 195 5.18 -25.00 -17.61
CA GLU A 195 5.04 -24.43 -18.96
C GLU A 195 6.29 -23.70 -19.45
N ASN A 196 7.08 -23.18 -18.51
CA ASN A 196 8.29 -22.39 -18.78
C ASN A 196 9.57 -23.05 -18.22
N ILE A 197 9.56 -24.37 -18.00
CA ILE A 197 10.77 -25.12 -17.65
C ILE A 197 11.66 -25.24 -18.90
N THR A 198 12.96 -24.97 -18.72
CA THR A 198 14.00 -25.20 -19.73
C THR A 198 15.07 -26.13 -19.17
N ASP A 199 16.00 -26.61 -20.01
CA ASP A 199 17.10 -27.48 -19.59
C ASP A 199 18.03 -26.84 -18.55
N ILE A 200 18.02 -25.50 -18.45
CA ILE A 200 18.88 -24.75 -17.54
C ILE A 200 18.10 -24.00 -16.44
N THR A 201 16.76 -24.02 -16.47
CA THR A 201 15.95 -23.27 -15.52
C THR A 201 14.62 -23.95 -15.18
N ALA A 202 14.37 -24.18 -13.88
CA ALA A 202 13.07 -24.59 -13.37
C ALA A 202 12.56 -23.54 -12.37
N TYR A 203 11.45 -22.91 -12.72
CA TYR A 203 10.90 -21.78 -11.99
C TYR A 203 9.46 -22.13 -11.58
N SER A 204 9.26 -22.68 -10.38
CA SER A 204 7.98 -23.20 -9.84
C SER A 204 6.83 -22.18 -9.88
N GLY A 205 6.27 -21.96 -11.09
CA GLY A 205 5.31 -20.91 -11.45
C GLY A 205 5.88 -19.49 -11.51
N PHE A 206 7.20 -19.31 -11.52
CA PHE A 206 7.81 -17.97 -11.61
C PHE A 206 8.01 -17.56 -13.08
N ILE A 207 7.77 -16.27 -13.36
CA ILE A 207 7.97 -15.61 -14.65
C ILE A 207 8.90 -14.42 -14.45
N GLU A 208 9.79 -14.18 -15.40
CA GLU A 208 10.69 -13.03 -15.39
C GLU A 208 10.01 -11.78 -15.97
N PHE A 209 9.92 -10.73 -15.16
CA PHE A 209 9.40 -9.41 -15.55
C PHE A 209 10.54 -8.41 -15.76
N MET A 210 10.34 -7.49 -16.69
CA MET A 210 11.36 -6.61 -17.25
C MET A 210 11.72 -5.44 -16.31
N ALA A 211 13.01 -5.19 -16.13
CA ALA A 211 13.58 -4.03 -15.44
C ALA A 211 13.09 -2.70 -16.05
N GLY A 212 12.99 -1.65 -15.24
CA GLY A 212 12.57 -0.32 -15.68
C GLY A 212 11.11 -0.26 -16.16
N LYS A 213 10.32 -1.32 -15.95
CA LYS A 213 8.89 -1.36 -16.24
C LYS A 213 8.06 -1.41 -14.96
N PRO A 214 6.86 -0.83 -14.96
CA PRO A 214 5.96 -0.94 -13.84
C PRO A 214 5.43 -2.37 -13.70
N VAL A 215 5.23 -2.79 -12.45
CA VAL A 215 4.49 -3.99 -12.08
C VAL A 215 3.35 -3.62 -11.13
N LEU A 216 2.22 -4.30 -11.25
CA LEU A 216 1.12 -4.25 -10.28
C LEU A 216 1.04 -5.59 -9.56
N LEU A 217 1.02 -5.54 -8.22
CA LEU A 217 0.93 -6.71 -7.36
C LEU A 217 -0.37 -6.70 -6.57
N ASN A 218 -0.89 -7.88 -6.24
CA ASN A 218 -1.96 -8.02 -5.25
C ASN A 218 -1.40 -8.02 -3.81
N GLU A 219 -2.28 -8.11 -2.82
CA GLU A 219 -1.91 -8.18 -1.40
C GLU A 219 -1.08 -9.42 -1.02
N LYS A 220 -0.92 -10.40 -1.91
CA LYS A 220 -0.06 -11.58 -1.69
C LYS A 220 1.33 -11.41 -2.33
N GLY A 221 1.56 -10.31 -3.04
CA GLY A 221 2.78 -10.11 -3.83
C GLY A 221 2.77 -10.86 -5.17
N GLU A 222 1.62 -11.32 -5.64
CA GLU A 222 1.49 -11.95 -6.96
C GLU A 222 1.24 -10.87 -8.03
N VAL A 223 1.82 -11.05 -9.21
CA VAL A 223 1.69 -10.09 -10.32
C VAL A 223 0.29 -10.16 -10.93
N ILE A 224 -0.40 -9.03 -10.91
CA ILE A 224 -1.65 -8.78 -11.64
C ILE A 224 -1.33 -8.27 -13.05
N LYS A 225 -0.32 -7.39 -13.18
CA LYS A 225 0.05 -6.78 -14.45
C LYS A 225 1.54 -6.48 -14.52
N GLY A 226 2.17 -6.75 -15.65
CA GLY A 226 3.60 -6.47 -15.84
C GLY A 226 4.07 -6.70 -17.27
N THR A 227 5.31 -6.30 -17.56
CA THR A 227 5.96 -6.52 -18.87
C THR A 227 6.89 -7.73 -18.80
N LEU A 228 6.70 -8.69 -19.70
CA LEU A 228 7.52 -9.92 -19.75
C LEU A 228 8.95 -9.61 -20.21
N ASN A 229 9.96 -10.16 -19.56
CA ASN A 229 11.35 -10.01 -20.00
C ASN A 229 11.72 -10.97 -21.14
N LYS A 230 11.07 -12.13 -21.20
CA LYS A 230 11.31 -13.19 -22.18
C LYS A 230 10.01 -13.69 -22.78
N ASP A 231 10.13 -14.39 -23.91
CA ASP A 231 9.02 -15.16 -24.46
C ASP A 231 8.50 -16.13 -23.40
N THR A 232 7.22 -16.05 -23.09
CA THR A 232 6.62 -16.77 -21.96
C THR A 232 5.33 -17.45 -22.39
N LYS A 233 5.19 -18.74 -22.06
CA LYS A 233 3.95 -19.49 -22.25
C LYS A 233 3.02 -19.25 -21.07
N LEU A 234 1.82 -18.74 -21.35
CA LEU A 234 0.81 -18.38 -20.36
C LEU A 234 -0.56 -18.92 -20.77
N ARG A 235 -1.42 -19.15 -19.77
CA ARG A 235 -2.83 -19.45 -20.03
C ARG A 235 -3.51 -18.21 -20.60
N SER A 236 -4.30 -18.36 -21.66
CA SER A 236 -5.01 -17.27 -22.32
C SER A 236 -6.35 -17.76 -22.86
N LEU A 237 -7.27 -16.83 -23.15
CA LEU A 237 -8.54 -17.15 -23.79
C LEU A 237 -8.38 -17.15 -25.31
N ARG A 238 -8.73 -18.28 -25.92
CA ARG A 238 -8.96 -18.38 -27.36
C ARG A 238 -10.44 -18.15 -27.63
N THR A 239 -10.76 -17.06 -28.33
CA THR A 239 -12.13 -16.79 -28.79
C THR A 239 -12.36 -17.41 -30.16
N PHE A 240 -13.45 -18.16 -30.31
CA PHE A 240 -13.91 -18.66 -31.60
C PHE A 240 -14.93 -17.70 -32.23
N LEU A 241 -15.07 -17.74 -33.56
CA LEU A 241 -15.99 -16.89 -34.34
C LEU A 241 -17.46 -16.95 -33.89
N ILE A 242 -17.84 -17.94 -33.06
CA ILE A 242 -19.22 -18.19 -32.61
C ILE A 242 -19.31 -18.16 -31.07
N GLY A 243 -18.77 -17.12 -30.43
CA GLY A 243 -19.02 -16.80 -29.01
C GLY A 243 -18.48 -17.78 -27.96
N ASN A 244 -17.94 -18.92 -28.36
CA ASN A 244 -17.30 -19.89 -27.47
C ASN A 244 -15.87 -19.45 -27.16
N PHE A 245 -15.42 -19.74 -25.94
CA PHE A 245 -14.06 -19.53 -25.51
C PHE A 245 -13.47 -20.82 -24.95
N GLU A 246 -12.18 -21.02 -25.17
CA GLU A 246 -11.39 -22.08 -24.57
C GLU A 246 -10.17 -21.49 -23.89
N ILE A 247 -9.69 -22.16 -22.86
CA ILE A 247 -8.44 -21.80 -22.20
C ILE A 247 -7.32 -22.57 -22.89
N GLU A 248 -6.35 -21.85 -23.44
CA GLU A 248 -5.17 -22.42 -24.07
C GLU A 248 -3.89 -21.95 -23.38
N THR A 249 -2.80 -22.69 -23.57
CA THR A 249 -1.45 -22.17 -23.31
C THR A 249 -0.92 -21.52 -24.58
N LYS A 250 -0.63 -20.23 -24.53
CA LYS A 250 -0.14 -19.41 -25.65
C LYS A 250 1.19 -18.76 -25.30
N ALA A 251 2.10 -18.68 -26.28
CA ALA A 251 3.33 -17.91 -26.14
C ALA A 251 3.05 -16.41 -26.33
N PHE A 252 3.56 -15.61 -25.39
CA PHE A 252 3.60 -14.15 -25.45
C PHE A 252 5.06 -13.73 -25.65
N GLU A 253 5.29 -12.83 -26.59
CA GLU A 253 6.63 -12.34 -26.91
C GLU A 253 7.21 -11.48 -25.77
N ALA A 254 8.53 -11.49 -25.62
CA ALA A 254 9.26 -10.59 -24.75
C ALA A 254 8.85 -9.12 -24.99
N GLY A 255 8.79 -8.33 -23.92
CA GLY A 255 8.33 -6.94 -23.97
C GLY A 255 6.81 -6.77 -24.07
N THR A 256 6.03 -7.87 -24.12
CA THR A 256 4.57 -7.78 -24.02
C THR A 256 4.14 -7.43 -22.61
N GLU A 257 3.31 -6.39 -22.48
CA GLU A 257 2.57 -6.12 -21.25
C GLU A 257 1.36 -7.04 -21.16
N VAL A 258 1.27 -7.78 -20.06
CA VAL A 258 0.20 -8.73 -19.78
C VAL A 258 -0.52 -8.35 -18.50
N GLU A 259 -1.81 -8.65 -18.46
CA GLU A 259 -2.67 -8.54 -17.28
C GLU A 259 -3.34 -9.89 -17.03
N PHE A 260 -3.37 -10.31 -15.77
CA PHE A 260 -3.91 -11.59 -15.31
C PHE A 260 -5.24 -11.38 -14.61
N ASP A 261 -6.25 -12.16 -14.99
CA ASP A 261 -7.49 -12.24 -14.22
C ASP A 261 -7.31 -13.08 -12.93
N GLU A 262 -8.36 -13.17 -12.11
CA GLU A 262 -8.35 -13.93 -10.85
C GLU A 262 -8.06 -15.44 -11.03
N LYS A 263 -8.23 -15.97 -12.24
CA LYS A 263 -7.96 -17.37 -12.59
C LYS A 263 -6.58 -17.57 -13.23
N GLY A 264 -5.78 -16.52 -13.35
CA GLY A 264 -4.47 -16.52 -13.99
C GLY A 264 -4.50 -16.62 -15.50
N ILE A 265 -5.59 -16.20 -16.14
CA ILE A 265 -5.67 -16.04 -17.59
C ILE A 265 -5.02 -14.70 -17.94
N ALA A 266 -3.97 -14.77 -18.77
CA ALA A 266 -3.26 -13.62 -19.30
C ALA A 266 -3.96 -13.08 -20.56
N ALA A 267 -4.14 -11.77 -20.58
CA ALA A 267 -4.49 -11.00 -21.77
C ALA A 267 -3.38 -9.98 -22.07
N LYS A 268 -3.14 -9.71 -23.35
CA LYS A 268 -2.27 -8.61 -23.77
C LYS A 268 -2.98 -7.30 -23.46
N VAL A 269 -2.26 -6.35 -22.88
CA VAL A 269 -2.76 -4.98 -22.74
C VAL A 269 -2.60 -4.30 -24.10
N SER A 270 -3.70 -3.97 -24.76
CA SER A 270 -3.70 -3.17 -25.99
C SER A 270 -3.15 -1.77 -25.69
N LYS A 271 -2.17 -1.33 -26.48
CA LYS A 271 -1.70 0.07 -26.50
C LYS A 271 -2.77 1.00 -27.05
#